data_AF-A0AAU8CKW1-F1
#
_entry.id   AF-A0AAU8CKW1-F1
#
_cell.length_a   1.000
_cell.length_b   1.000
_cell.length_c   1.000
_cell.angle_alpha   90.00
_cell.angle_beta   90.00
_cell.angle_gamma   90.00
#
_symmetry.space_group_name_H-M   'P 1'
#
loop_
_entity.id
_entity.type
_entity.pdbx_description
1 polymer ?
#
loop_
_entity_poly.entity_id
_entity_poly.type
_entity_poly.pdbx_seq_one_letter_code
_entity_poly.pdbx_strand_id
1 'polypeptide(L)'
;MGFDISERTLRRLLAGLPAEIDTDEPFTVDNGPELDIEDLIRRRAKVFEKKNQARMHDKLIPVRVNLDGPVGLGFFGDPHVDSDGCNIELLMRHTDIFDGRNEGLFAACLGDMWNNWSGRLARLWADQTTDAVEARALVKHFLEKVRWMFIIYGNHDLWSNQSRILEEMLAGNVGAARDWRARVGLRFPNDRVAKIYATHGFPGNSQYLKNFGAVKKALFDGNHDIYVGGHIHSAGYTLGAHPGAERAFHAVQVGTYKEIDSFGDTIGAENLNLYTCPVALIDPYARSPLNFIRWEFDPEQAVDRLAWMRKRWSQNLSSEG
;
A
#
# COMPACT_ATOMS: atom_id res chain seq x y z
N MET A 1 50.01 3.35 -0.42
CA MET A 1 51.30 3.55 -1.12
C MET A 1 51.40 5.04 -1.41
N GLY A 2 51.95 5.82 -0.48
CA GLY A 2 52.08 7.27 -0.63
C GLY A 2 53.32 7.59 -1.45
N PHE A 3 53.20 8.42 -2.47
CA PHE A 3 54.36 8.91 -3.20
C PHE A 3 55.08 9.94 -2.33
N ASP A 4 56.26 9.60 -1.83
CA ASP A 4 57.12 10.51 -1.07
C ASP A 4 57.92 11.36 -2.07
N ILE A 5 57.38 12.54 -2.38
CA ILE A 5 58.02 13.48 -3.31
C ILE A 5 58.98 14.34 -2.48
N SER A 6 60.28 14.23 -2.77
CA SER A 6 61.29 15.01 -2.03
C SER A 6 61.00 16.52 -2.10
N GLU A 7 61.23 17.25 -1.01
CA GLU A 7 61.02 18.70 -0.92
C GLU A 7 61.75 19.47 -2.04
N ARG A 8 62.88 18.93 -2.49
CA ARG A 8 63.67 19.47 -3.60
C ARG A 8 62.98 19.30 -4.96
N THR A 9 62.26 18.19 -5.15
CA THR A 9 61.43 17.94 -6.33
C THR A 9 60.21 18.85 -6.33
N LEU A 10 59.60 19.06 -5.17
CA LEU A 10 58.45 19.97 -5.00
C LEU A 10 58.83 21.42 -5.33
N ARG A 11 59.97 21.91 -4.81
CA ARG A 11 60.48 23.25 -5.10
C ARG A 11 60.83 23.46 -6.57
N ARG A 12 61.35 22.43 -7.25
CA ARG A 12 61.67 22.50 -8.68
C ARG A 12 60.41 22.50 -9.57
N LEU A 13 59.37 21.79 -9.17
CA LEU A 13 58.05 21.84 -9.82
C LEU A 13 57.38 23.20 -9.65
N LEU A 14 57.47 23.78 -8.44
CA LEU A 14 56.91 25.11 -8.15
C LEU A 14 57.70 26.25 -8.83
N ALA A 15 59.01 26.12 -9.00
CA ALA A 15 59.86 27.12 -9.66
C ALA A 15 59.65 27.21 -11.19
N GLY A 16 58.97 26.22 -11.80
CA GLY A 16 58.61 26.22 -13.21
C GLY A 16 57.19 26.72 -13.49
N LEU A 17 56.40 27.01 -12.45
CA LEU A 17 55.11 27.66 -12.61
C LEU A 17 55.35 29.15 -12.88
N PRO A 18 54.72 29.73 -13.91
CA PRO A 18 54.84 31.16 -14.16
C PRO A 18 54.41 31.93 -12.91
N ALA A 19 55.33 32.76 -12.41
CA ALA A 19 55.00 33.75 -11.39
C ALA A 19 54.18 34.84 -12.10
N GLU A 20 52.93 35.01 -11.68
CA GLU A 20 51.90 35.85 -12.28
C GLU A 20 51.29 35.28 -13.56
N ILE A 21 50.08 34.73 -13.40
CA ILE A 21 49.12 34.61 -14.49
C ILE A 21 48.62 36.03 -14.73
N ASP A 22 48.93 36.58 -15.90
CA ASP A 22 48.32 37.82 -16.38
C ASP A 22 46.80 37.60 -16.49
N THR A 23 46.03 38.24 -15.62
CA THR A 23 44.58 38.02 -15.47
C THR A 23 43.75 38.94 -16.36
N ASP A 24 44.29 39.48 -17.45
CA ASP A 24 43.48 40.13 -18.49
C ASP A 24 42.72 39.06 -19.28
N GLU A 25 41.82 38.35 -18.60
CA GLU A 25 40.84 37.48 -19.23
C GLU A 25 39.90 38.35 -20.08
N PRO A 26 39.77 38.12 -21.40
CA PRO A 26 39.04 39.01 -22.31
C PRO A 26 37.52 38.97 -22.12
N PHE A 27 37.02 38.26 -21.11
CA PHE A 27 35.61 38.14 -20.78
C PHE A 27 35.43 37.82 -19.29
N THR A 28 34.42 38.41 -18.67
CA THR A 28 33.93 37.99 -17.35
C THR A 28 32.81 36.98 -17.53
N VAL A 29 32.93 35.82 -16.89
CA VAL A 29 31.86 34.83 -16.78
C VAL A 29 30.97 35.20 -15.61
N ASP A 30 29.69 35.47 -15.86
CA ASP A 30 28.69 35.57 -14.80
C ASP A 30 28.51 34.17 -14.19
N ASN A 31 29.05 33.98 -12.99
CA ASN A 31 28.98 32.72 -12.25
C ASN A 31 27.56 32.45 -11.69
N GLY A 32 26.60 33.35 -11.95
CA GLY A 32 25.26 33.29 -11.41
C GLY A 32 25.24 33.58 -9.90
N PRO A 33 24.06 33.47 -9.26
CA PRO A 33 23.95 33.69 -7.82
C PRO A 33 24.75 32.65 -7.04
N GLU A 34 25.58 33.13 -6.12
CA GLU A 34 26.38 32.28 -5.24
C GLU A 34 25.45 31.44 -4.34
N LEU A 35 25.67 30.12 -4.35
CA LEU A 35 24.84 29.19 -3.60
C LEU A 35 25.29 29.18 -2.14
N ASP A 36 24.45 29.67 -1.22
CA ASP A 36 24.71 29.54 0.22
C ASP A 36 24.61 28.07 0.65
N ILE A 37 25.77 27.43 0.80
CA ILE A 37 25.91 26.03 1.19
C ILE A 37 25.35 25.79 2.59
N GLU A 38 25.47 26.73 3.52
CA GLU A 38 24.96 26.59 4.89
C GLU A 38 23.43 26.63 4.93
N ASP A 39 22.82 27.53 4.15
CA ASP A 39 21.37 27.53 3.99
C ASP A 39 20.86 26.26 3.28
N LEU A 40 21.59 25.76 2.28
CA LEU A 40 21.27 24.49 1.64
C LEU A 40 21.33 23.33 2.65
N ILE A 41 22.41 23.21 3.44
CA ILE A 41 22.55 22.18 4.47
C ILE A 41 21.38 22.26 5.46
N ARG A 42 21.05 23.45 5.94
CA ARG A 42 19.92 23.67 6.86
C ARG A 42 18.58 23.23 6.26
N ARG A 43 18.31 23.59 5.00
CA ARG A 43 17.10 23.13 4.28
C ARG A 43 17.07 21.62 4.15
N ARG A 44 18.19 20.99 3.79
CA ARG A 44 18.30 19.52 3.67
C ARG A 44 18.10 18.81 5.01
N ALA A 45 18.65 19.34 6.11
CA ALA A 45 18.45 18.80 7.45
C ALA A 45 16.97 18.86 7.88
N LYS A 46 16.27 19.98 7.63
CA LYS A 46 14.83 20.09 7.89
C LYS A 46 14.01 19.08 7.07
N VAL A 47 14.36 18.90 5.79
CA VAL A 47 13.72 17.89 4.93
C VAL A 47 13.96 16.48 5.47
N PHE A 48 15.17 16.17 5.91
CA PHE A 48 15.50 14.88 6.52
C PHE A 48 14.67 14.63 7.77
N GLU A 49 14.62 15.58 8.70
CA GLU A 49 13.88 15.42 9.95
C GLU A 49 12.38 15.17 9.68
N LYS A 50 11.77 15.96 8.80
CA LYS A 50 10.37 15.75 8.37
C LYS A 50 10.16 14.35 7.78
N LYS A 51 11.07 13.89 6.91
CA LYS A 51 11.02 12.54 6.33
C LYS A 51 11.23 11.45 7.39
N ASN A 52 12.10 11.69 8.37
CA ASN A 52 12.38 10.74 9.44
C ASN A 52 11.18 10.60 10.38
N GLN A 53 10.51 11.70 10.74
CA GLN A 53 9.26 11.68 11.52
C GLN A 53 8.17 10.91 10.79
N ALA A 54 7.96 11.17 9.49
CA ALA A 54 7.01 10.41 8.67
C ALA A 54 7.38 8.91 8.66
N ARG A 55 8.65 8.58 8.45
CA ARG A 55 9.14 7.19 8.50
C ARG A 55 8.90 6.51 9.86
N MET A 56 9.04 7.25 10.97
CA MET A 56 8.77 6.71 12.31
C MET A 56 7.28 6.46 12.52
N HIS A 57 6.43 7.39 12.09
CA HIS A 57 4.98 7.23 12.13
C HIS A 57 4.52 6.02 11.29
N ASP A 58 5.10 5.84 10.11
CA ASP A 58 4.76 4.73 9.21
C ASP A 58 5.29 3.36 9.67
N LYS A 59 6.02 3.30 10.80
CA LYS A 59 6.37 2.01 11.42
C LYS A 59 5.12 1.23 11.85
N LEU A 60 4.09 1.94 12.34
CA LEU A 60 2.77 1.39 12.66
C LEU A 60 1.78 2.56 12.80
N ILE A 61 0.82 2.65 11.89
CA ILE A 61 -0.28 3.62 11.91
C ILE A 61 -1.34 3.11 12.91
N PRO A 62 -1.55 3.80 14.05
CA PRO A 62 -2.56 3.41 14.99
C PRO A 62 -3.95 3.87 14.49
N VAL A 63 -4.89 2.93 14.36
CA VAL A 63 -6.28 3.22 14.04
C VAL A 63 -7.13 2.80 15.23
N ARG A 64 -7.81 3.78 15.85
CA ARG A 64 -8.72 3.52 16.97
C ARG A 64 -10.08 3.08 16.43
N VAL A 65 -10.49 1.87 16.77
CA VAL A 65 -11.83 1.37 16.48
C VAL A 65 -12.75 1.85 17.60
N ASN A 66 -13.67 2.76 17.28
CA ASN A 66 -14.60 3.33 18.26
C ASN A 66 -15.88 2.50 18.44
N LEU A 67 -16.08 1.49 17.59
CA LEU A 67 -17.20 0.56 17.68
C LEU A 67 -16.78 -0.65 18.52
N ASP A 68 -17.64 -1.07 19.44
CA ASP A 68 -17.40 -2.28 20.22
C ASP A 68 -17.94 -3.55 19.53
N GLY A 69 -17.41 -4.68 19.96
CA GLY A 69 -17.72 -6.00 19.41
C GLY A 69 -16.96 -6.35 18.13
N PRO A 70 -17.35 -7.43 17.46
CA PRO A 70 -16.70 -7.88 16.23
C PRO A 70 -16.85 -6.89 15.07
N VAL A 71 -15.82 -6.81 14.22
CA VAL A 71 -15.78 -5.97 13.01
C VAL A 71 -15.34 -6.78 11.79
N GLY A 72 -15.70 -6.31 10.60
CA GLY A 72 -15.20 -6.82 9.32
C GLY A 72 -14.32 -5.78 8.61
N LEU A 73 -13.25 -6.23 7.96
CA LEU A 73 -12.41 -5.41 7.10
C LEU A 73 -12.23 -6.10 5.74
N GLY A 74 -12.87 -5.56 4.70
CA GLY A 74 -12.71 -6.01 3.31
C GLY A 74 -11.45 -5.43 2.67
N PHE A 75 -10.79 -6.20 1.81
CA PHE A 75 -9.60 -5.79 1.09
C PHE A 75 -9.82 -5.84 -0.42
N PHE A 76 -10.07 -4.69 -1.04
CA PHE A 76 -10.22 -4.59 -2.49
C PHE A 76 -8.86 -4.70 -3.17
N GLY A 77 -8.69 -5.70 -4.04
CA GLY A 77 -7.49 -5.86 -4.87
C GLY A 77 -7.66 -5.29 -6.27
N ASP A 78 -6.68 -4.50 -6.69
CA ASP A 78 -6.41 -4.05 -8.06
C ASP A 78 -7.68 -3.74 -8.89
N PRO A 79 -8.45 -2.69 -8.54
CA PRO A 79 -9.72 -2.39 -9.21
C PRO A 79 -9.60 -2.11 -10.70
N HIS A 80 -8.58 -1.36 -11.13
CA HIS A 80 -8.41 -0.92 -12.53
C HIS A 80 -9.71 -0.43 -13.18
N VAL A 81 -10.41 0.49 -12.51
CA VAL A 81 -11.83 0.83 -12.77
C VAL A 81 -12.08 1.32 -14.21
N ASP A 82 -11.06 1.91 -14.84
CA ASP A 82 -11.11 2.42 -16.21
C ASP A 82 -10.75 1.40 -17.30
N SER A 83 -10.38 0.18 -16.92
CA SER A 83 -10.06 -0.90 -17.84
C SER A 83 -11.33 -1.50 -18.46
N ASP A 84 -11.34 -1.69 -19.78
CA ASP A 84 -12.41 -2.43 -20.47
C ASP A 84 -12.51 -3.89 -19.97
N GLY A 85 -11.43 -4.42 -19.40
CA GLY A 85 -11.38 -5.74 -18.77
C GLY A 85 -11.77 -5.78 -17.30
N CYS A 86 -12.15 -4.64 -16.69
CA CYS A 86 -12.67 -4.58 -15.34
C CYS A 86 -14.12 -5.08 -15.29
N ASN A 87 -14.41 -6.04 -14.41
CA ASN A 87 -15.77 -6.41 -14.05
C ASN A 87 -16.38 -5.32 -13.15
N ILE A 88 -16.76 -4.21 -13.78
CA ILE A 88 -17.25 -3.01 -13.10
C ILE A 88 -18.54 -3.28 -12.33
N GLU A 89 -19.39 -4.20 -12.81
CA GLU A 89 -20.62 -4.60 -12.13
C GLU A 89 -20.30 -5.28 -10.79
N LEU A 90 -19.35 -6.24 -10.78
CA LEU A 90 -18.88 -6.88 -9.56
C LEU A 90 -18.25 -5.87 -8.59
N LEU A 91 -17.41 -4.97 -9.11
CA LEU A 91 -16.78 -3.93 -8.29
C LEU A 91 -17.83 -3.04 -7.63
N MET A 92 -18.82 -2.57 -8.38
CA MET A 92 -19.89 -1.71 -7.85
C MET A 92 -20.76 -2.47 -6.85
N ARG A 93 -21.11 -3.74 -7.13
CA ARG A 93 -21.84 -4.59 -6.18
C ARG A 93 -21.09 -4.75 -4.87
N HIS A 94 -19.80 -5.06 -4.92
CA HIS A 94 -18.96 -5.13 -3.72
C HIS A 94 -18.84 -3.78 -3.03
N THR A 95 -18.66 -2.69 -3.78
CA THR A 95 -18.60 -1.33 -3.24
C THR A 95 -19.86 -0.97 -2.43
N ASP A 96 -21.04 -1.32 -2.93
CA ASP A 96 -22.32 -1.07 -2.27
C ASP A 96 -22.48 -1.87 -0.95
N ILE A 97 -21.69 -2.92 -0.73
CA ILE A 97 -21.66 -3.64 0.54
C ILE A 97 -20.97 -2.80 1.63
N PHE A 98 -20.00 -1.96 1.26
CA PHE A 98 -19.19 -1.15 2.18
C PHE A 98 -19.62 0.33 2.21
N ASP A 99 -20.85 0.64 1.79
CA ASP A 99 -21.45 1.98 1.78
C ASP A 99 -21.70 2.59 3.18
N GLY A 100 -21.53 1.78 4.23
CA GLY A 100 -21.70 2.17 5.63
C GLY A 100 -23.02 1.72 6.27
N ARG A 101 -23.93 1.07 5.53
CA ARG A 101 -25.17 0.52 6.10
C ARG A 101 -24.95 -0.71 6.98
N ASN A 102 -23.88 -1.45 6.72
CA ASN A 102 -23.52 -2.67 7.44
C ASN A 102 -22.67 -2.33 8.66
N GLU A 103 -23.27 -2.42 9.85
CA GLU A 103 -22.61 -2.02 11.10
C GLU A 103 -21.31 -2.82 11.35
N GLY A 104 -20.22 -2.12 11.58
CA GLY A 104 -18.91 -2.72 11.89
C GLY A 104 -18.19 -3.31 10.69
N LEU A 105 -18.72 -3.14 9.47
CA LEU A 105 -18.03 -3.50 8.24
C LEU A 105 -17.29 -2.29 7.67
N PHE A 106 -16.00 -2.46 7.40
CA PHE A 106 -15.12 -1.44 6.87
C PHE A 106 -14.35 -1.99 5.66
N ALA A 107 -13.71 -1.12 4.89
CA ALA A 107 -12.94 -1.51 3.72
C ALA A 107 -11.54 -0.88 3.69
N ALA A 108 -10.63 -1.56 3.01
CA ALA A 108 -9.34 -1.08 2.56
C ALA A 108 -9.14 -1.41 1.08
N CYS A 109 -8.31 -0.63 0.39
CA CYS A 109 -7.92 -0.88 -1.00
C CYS A 109 -6.41 -1.09 -1.09
N LEU A 110 -5.99 -2.05 -1.91
CA LEU A 110 -4.61 -2.49 -2.09
C LEU A 110 -3.92 -1.86 -3.31
N GLY A 111 -4.56 -0.85 -3.91
CA GLY A 111 -3.99 -0.03 -4.97
C GLY A 111 -4.46 -0.42 -6.37
N ASP A 112 -3.89 0.27 -7.34
CA ASP A 112 -4.21 0.19 -8.76
C ASP A 112 -5.69 0.45 -9.02
N MET A 113 -6.18 1.59 -8.52
CA MET A 113 -7.56 2.03 -8.73
C MET A 113 -7.87 2.32 -10.20
N TRP A 114 -6.84 2.58 -10.99
CA TRP A 114 -6.92 2.84 -12.43
C TRP A 114 -5.69 2.31 -13.14
N ASN A 115 -5.76 2.24 -14.46
CA ASN A 115 -4.66 1.83 -15.31
C ASN A 115 -3.56 2.88 -15.41
N ASN A 116 -3.91 4.17 -15.57
CA ASN A 116 -2.94 5.27 -15.66
C ASN A 116 -1.67 4.92 -16.50
N TRP A 117 -1.87 4.33 -17.69
CA TRP A 117 -0.77 3.66 -18.40
C TRP A 117 0.42 4.58 -18.64
N SER A 118 1.62 4.09 -18.34
CA SER A 118 2.86 4.86 -18.45
C SER A 118 4.01 4.03 -18.99
N GLY A 119 5.07 4.71 -19.45
CA GLY A 119 6.29 4.08 -19.97
C GLY A 119 6.02 3.08 -21.10
N ARG A 120 6.54 1.85 -20.97
CA ARG A 120 6.38 0.79 -21.98
C ARG A 120 4.94 0.34 -22.18
N LEU A 121 4.08 0.57 -21.18
CA LEU A 121 2.67 0.19 -21.21
C LEU A 121 1.78 1.31 -21.77
N ALA A 122 2.32 2.51 -22.03
CA ALA A 122 1.54 3.62 -22.58
C ALA A 122 0.84 3.29 -23.91
N ARG A 123 1.35 2.33 -24.69
CA ARG A 123 0.69 1.84 -25.90
C ARG A 123 -0.71 1.27 -25.65
N LEU A 124 -0.98 0.76 -24.45
CA LEU A 124 -2.27 0.16 -24.08
C LEU A 124 -3.39 1.19 -23.97
N TRP A 125 -3.08 2.50 -23.94
CA TRP A 125 -4.08 3.54 -24.15
C TRP A 125 -4.80 3.41 -25.50
N ALA A 126 -4.18 2.81 -26.52
CA ALA A 126 -4.82 2.58 -27.82
C ALA A 126 -5.80 1.39 -27.81
N ASP A 127 -5.70 0.52 -26.82
CA ASP A 127 -6.51 -0.70 -26.67
C ASP A 127 -7.63 -0.52 -25.63
N GLN A 128 -7.78 0.68 -25.05
CA GLN A 128 -8.78 1.02 -24.04
C GLN A 128 -9.77 2.05 -24.59
N THR A 129 -11.06 1.85 -24.31
CA THR A 129 -12.12 2.78 -24.75
C THR A 129 -12.32 3.98 -23.84
N THR A 130 -12.04 3.82 -22.54
CA THR A 130 -12.18 4.87 -21.52
C THR A 130 -11.08 5.92 -21.65
N ASP A 131 -11.45 7.19 -21.80
CA ASP A 131 -10.49 8.30 -21.83
C ASP A 131 -10.05 8.75 -20.40
N ALA A 132 -9.11 9.70 -20.33
CA ALA A 132 -8.59 10.16 -19.04
C ALA A 132 -9.61 10.94 -18.18
N VAL A 133 -10.62 11.57 -18.79
CA VAL A 133 -11.69 12.28 -18.09
C VAL A 133 -12.66 11.28 -17.49
N GLU A 134 -13.07 10.29 -18.28
CA GLU A 134 -13.93 9.19 -17.85
C GLU A 134 -13.27 8.36 -16.75
N ALA A 135 -11.99 8.00 -16.92
CA ALA A 135 -11.21 7.27 -15.92
C ALA A 135 -11.21 7.99 -14.57
N ARG A 136 -10.96 9.31 -14.56
CA ARG A 136 -11.02 10.13 -13.33
C ARG A 136 -12.42 10.14 -12.71
N ALA A 137 -13.47 10.25 -13.52
CA ALA A 137 -14.84 10.26 -13.04
C ALA A 137 -15.23 8.92 -12.39
N LEU A 138 -14.83 7.81 -13.02
CA LEU A 138 -15.08 6.45 -12.52
C LEU A 138 -14.33 6.19 -11.21
N VAL A 139 -13.03 6.53 -11.15
CA VAL A 139 -12.22 6.40 -9.93
C VAL A 139 -12.80 7.24 -8.80
N LYS A 140 -13.15 8.50 -9.08
CA LYS A 140 -13.78 9.37 -8.07
C LYS A 140 -15.09 8.78 -7.56
N HIS A 141 -15.96 8.28 -8.46
CA HIS A 141 -17.21 7.65 -8.08
C HIS A 141 -16.99 6.44 -7.17
N PHE A 142 -16.06 5.55 -7.53
CA PHE A 142 -15.68 4.39 -6.71
C PHE A 142 -15.17 4.80 -5.33
N LEU A 143 -14.23 5.75 -5.28
CA LEU A 143 -13.59 6.15 -4.02
C LEU A 143 -14.55 6.88 -3.07
N GLU A 144 -15.53 7.62 -3.58
CA GLU A 144 -16.51 8.36 -2.77
C GLU A 144 -17.61 7.49 -2.17
N LYS A 145 -17.88 6.30 -2.72
CA LYS A 145 -18.93 5.40 -2.20
C LYS A 145 -18.56 4.66 -0.93
N VAL A 146 -17.28 4.60 -0.60
CA VAL A 146 -16.77 3.83 0.55
C VAL A 146 -16.01 4.75 1.49
N ARG A 147 -16.26 4.60 2.80
CA ARG A 147 -15.43 5.21 3.83
C ARG A 147 -14.25 4.30 4.12
N TRP A 148 -13.14 4.55 3.43
CA TRP A 148 -11.95 3.71 3.49
C TRP A 148 -11.25 3.83 4.84
N MET A 149 -11.02 2.70 5.50
CA MET A 149 -10.18 2.66 6.69
C MET A 149 -8.74 3.03 6.33
N PHE A 150 -8.22 2.42 5.26
CA PHE A 150 -6.98 2.83 4.65
C PHE A 150 -6.91 2.43 3.18
N ILE A 151 -6.04 3.09 2.43
CA ILE A 151 -5.70 2.75 1.05
C ILE A 151 -4.19 2.65 0.93
N ILE A 152 -3.75 1.71 0.11
CA ILE A 152 -2.37 1.64 -0.37
C ILE A 152 -2.37 1.98 -1.85
N TYR A 153 -1.48 2.87 -2.27
CA TYR A 153 -1.28 3.16 -3.68
C TYR A 153 -0.40 2.10 -4.32
N GLY A 154 -0.87 1.56 -5.45
CA GLY A 154 -0.15 0.60 -6.29
C GLY A 154 0.78 1.29 -7.29
N ASN A 155 1.43 0.52 -8.16
CA ASN A 155 2.34 1.14 -9.13
C ASN A 155 1.59 2.02 -10.13
N HIS A 156 0.39 1.65 -10.55
CA HIS A 156 -0.39 2.45 -11.50
C HIS A 156 -0.83 3.77 -10.87
N ASP A 157 -1.18 3.77 -9.58
CA ASP A 157 -1.53 4.99 -8.84
C ASP A 157 -0.36 5.97 -8.70
N LEU A 158 0.85 5.43 -8.55
CA LEU A 158 2.07 6.21 -8.30
C LEU A 158 2.76 6.68 -9.58
N TRP A 159 2.43 6.08 -10.73
CA TRP A 159 3.00 6.51 -12.01
C TRP A 159 2.66 7.96 -12.33
N SER A 160 3.62 8.62 -12.97
CA SER A 160 3.53 10.03 -13.36
C SER A 160 3.20 10.97 -12.20
N ASN A 161 3.50 10.57 -10.95
CA ASN A 161 3.23 11.35 -9.74
C ASN A 161 1.74 11.74 -9.56
N GLN A 162 0.82 10.89 -10.05
CA GLN A 162 -0.63 11.15 -10.01
C GLN A 162 -1.31 10.82 -8.67
N SER A 163 -0.56 10.36 -7.65
CA SER A 163 -1.11 10.11 -6.32
C SER A 163 -1.77 11.34 -5.70
N ARG A 164 -1.35 12.56 -6.07
CA ARG A 164 -2.00 13.81 -5.65
C ARG A 164 -3.46 13.94 -6.06
N ILE A 165 -3.80 13.47 -7.26
CA ILE A 165 -5.19 13.50 -7.74
C ILE A 165 -6.04 12.54 -6.92
N LEU A 166 -5.48 11.36 -6.58
CA LEU A 166 -6.14 10.40 -5.71
C LEU A 166 -6.28 10.94 -4.28
N GLU A 167 -5.26 11.63 -3.75
CA GLU A 167 -5.34 12.32 -2.45
C GLU A 167 -6.49 13.33 -2.41
N GLU A 168 -6.68 14.10 -3.49
CA GLU A 168 -7.80 15.05 -3.62
C GLU A 168 -9.16 14.35 -3.70
N MET A 169 -9.27 13.28 -4.49
CA MET A 169 -10.51 12.48 -4.59
C MET A 169 -10.88 11.79 -3.27
N LEU A 170 -9.89 11.46 -2.44
CA LEU A 170 -10.06 10.81 -1.15
C LEU A 170 -10.28 11.78 0.01
N ALA A 171 -10.18 13.10 -0.22
CA ALA A 171 -10.23 14.10 0.83
C ALA A 171 -11.51 13.97 1.67
N GLY A 172 -11.36 13.53 2.92
CA GLY A 172 -12.46 13.33 3.88
C GLY A 172 -13.06 11.91 3.91
N ASN A 173 -12.71 11.04 2.97
CA ASN A 173 -13.28 9.68 2.83
C ASN A 173 -12.28 8.54 3.11
N VAL A 174 -11.08 8.86 3.62
CA VAL A 174 -10.06 7.86 3.99
C VAL A 174 -9.43 8.14 5.34
N GLY A 175 -9.20 7.09 6.14
CA GLY A 175 -8.46 7.19 7.41
C GLY A 175 -6.96 7.38 7.21
N ALA A 176 -6.35 6.60 6.32
CA ALA A 176 -4.95 6.76 5.90
C ALA A 176 -4.73 6.30 4.45
N ALA A 177 -3.98 7.06 3.66
CA ALA A 177 -3.50 6.62 2.35
C ALA A 177 -1.97 6.57 2.34
N ARG A 178 -1.36 5.51 1.80
CA ARG A 178 0.10 5.31 1.82
C ARG A 178 0.64 4.71 0.52
N ASP A 179 1.82 5.17 0.12
CA ASP A 179 2.52 4.63 -1.03
C ASP A 179 3.00 3.19 -0.75
N TRP A 180 2.59 2.25 -1.61
CA TRP A 180 3.05 0.86 -1.69
C TRP A 180 2.81 -0.05 -0.49
N ARG A 181 2.84 0.46 0.75
CA ARG A 181 2.70 -0.34 1.97
C ARG A 181 2.18 0.47 3.14
N ALA A 182 1.42 -0.19 4.01
CA ALA A 182 0.98 0.33 5.28
C ALA A 182 1.09 -0.75 6.36
N ARG A 183 1.57 -0.37 7.54
CA ARG A 183 1.44 -1.17 8.76
C ARG A 183 0.39 -0.52 9.62
N VAL A 184 -0.71 -1.20 9.88
CA VAL A 184 -1.88 -0.66 10.56
C VAL A 184 -2.11 -1.47 11.83
N GLY A 185 -2.32 -0.78 12.95
CA GLY A 185 -2.73 -1.39 14.22
C GLY A 185 -4.14 -0.98 14.57
N LEU A 186 -5.10 -1.88 14.41
CA LEU A 186 -6.50 -1.67 14.81
C LEU A 186 -6.61 -1.88 16.32
N ARG A 187 -6.70 -0.79 17.07
CA ARG A 187 -6.88 -0.82 18.54
C ARG A 187 -8.37 -0.80 18.87
N PHE A 188 -8.83 -1.87 19.50
CA PHE A 188 -10.21 -2.05 19.93
C PHE A 188 -10.47 -1.47 21.32
N PRO A 189 -11.74 -1.27 21.72
CA PRO A 189 -12.08 -0.73 23.05
C PRO A 189 -11.53 -1.55 24.22
N ASN A 190 -11.34 -2.86 24.05
CA ASN A 190 -10.74 -3.75 25.04
C ASN A 190 -9.19 -3.78 25.01
N ASP A 191 -8.57 -2.78 24.38
CA ASP A 191 -7.13 -2.62 24.17
C ASP A 191 -6.42 -3.69 23.33
N ARG A 192 -7.13 -4.74 22.89
CA ARG A 192 -6.56 -5.70 21.94
C ARG A 192 -6.24 -4.98 20.63
N VAL A 193 -5.14 -5.38 20.00
CA VAL A 193 -4.69 -4.80 18.73
C VAL A 193 -4.59 -5.88 17.67
N ALA A 194 -5.30 -5.72 16.55
CA ALA A 194 -5.05 -6.48 15.33
C ALA A 194 -4.02 -5.74 14.47
N LYS A 195 -2.89 -6.38 14.18
CA LYS A 195 -1.79 -5.80 13.40
C LYS A 195 -1.83 -6.30 11.97
N ILE A 196 -1.87 -5.37 11.03
CA ILE A 196 -1.99 -5.62 9.60
C ILE A 196 -0.74 -5.07 8.91
N TYR A 197 -0.09 -5.90 8.11
CA TYR A 197 0.88 -5.47 7.13
C TYR A 197 0.23 -5.60 5.76
N ALA A 198 -0.21 -4.47 5.22
CA ALA A 198 -0.74 -4.39 3.87
C ALA A 198 0.32 -3.83 2.92
N THR A 199 0.36 -4.34 1.69
CA THR A 199 1.28 -3.90 0.64
C THR A 199 0.60 -4.05 -0.72
N HIS A 200 0.96 -3.23 -1.71
CA HIS A 200 0.49 -3.46 -3.07
C HIS A 200 1.06 -4.79 -3.58
N GLY A 201 2.38 -5.00 -3.49
CA GLY A 201 3.01 -6.31 -3.75
C GLY A 201 4.07 -6.69 -2.71
N PHE A 202 4.07 -7.95 -2.27
CA PHE A 202 5.13 -8.47 -1.40
C PHE A 202 6.37 -8.90 -2.21
N PRO A 203 7.59 -8.61 -1.74
CA PRO A 203 8.80 -9.12 -2.37
C PRO A 203 8.95 -10.65 -2.26
N GLY A 204 9.11 -11.30 -3.40
CA GLY A 204 9.33 -12.75 -3.52
C GLY A 204 8.26 -13.39 -4.39
N ASN A 205 8.70 -14.24 -5.32
CA ASN A 205 7.82 -14.94 -6.25
C ASN A 205 7.92 -16.46 -6.04
N SER A 206 6.87 -17.19 -6.39
CA SER A 206 6.81 -18.65 -6.37
C SER A 206 5.92 -19.15 -7.49
N GLN A 207 6.33 -20.23 -8.16
CA GLN A 207 5.50 -20.94 -9.13
C GLN A 207 4.40 -21.76 -8.44
N TYR A 208 4.53 -22.06 -7.14
CA TYR A 208 3.63 -22.95 -6.41
C TYR A 208 2.60 -22.22 -5.54
N LEU A 209 2.92 -21.01 -5.09
CA LEU A 209 2.14 -20.32 -4.06
C LEU A 209 2.10 -18.81 -4.33
N LYS A 210 0.95 -18.30 -4.77
CA LYS A 210 0.82 -16.88 -5.17
C LYS A 210 0.99 -15.89 -4.02
N ASN A 211 0.63 -16.28 -2.80
CA ASN A 211 0.87 -15.51 -1.57
C ASN A 211 2.24 -15.79 -0.93
N PHE A 212 3.20 -16.38 -1.64
CA PHE A 212 4.52 -16.72 -1.08
C PHE A 212 5.24 -15.52 -0.46
N GLY A 213 5.21 -14.34 -1.11
CA GLY A 213 5.83 -13.13 -0.58
C GLY A 213 5.27 -12.75 0.80
N ALA A 214 3.95 -12.88 0.99
CA ALA A 214 3.27 -12.61 2.26
C ALA A 214 3.65 -13.66 3.33
N VAL A 215 3.64 -14.96 2.97
CA VAL A 215 4.04 -16.05 3.88
C VAL A 215 5.49 -15.89 4.33
N LYS A 216 6.40 -15.67 3.38
CA LYS A 216 7.81 -15.40 3.65
C LYS A 216 7.92 -14.22 4.63
N LYS A 217 7.22 -13.11 4.37
CA LYS A 217 7.29 -11.95 5.26
C LYS A 217 6.75 -12.27 6.65
N ALA A 218 5.68 -13.04 6.76
CA ALA A 218 5.11 -13.46 8.04
C ALA A 218 6.10 -14.27 8.88
N LEU A 219 6.76 -15.26 8.27
CA LEU A 219 7.73 -16.12 8.94
C LEU A 219 8.97 -15.36 9.42
N PHE A 220 9.45 -14.36 8.67
CA PHE A 220 10.63 -13.57 9.05
C PHE A 220 10.32 -12.44 10.04
N ASP A 221 9.13 -11.85 9.97
CA ASP A 221 8.76 -10.71 10.81
C ASP A 221 8.22 -11.12 12.18
N GLY A 222 7.34 -12.13 12.24
CA GLY A 222 6.78 -12.61 13.50
C GLY A 222 5.79 -11.65 14.19
N ASN A 223 5.47 -10.50 13.58
CA ASN A 223 4.90 -9.36 14.32
C ASN A 223 3.42 -9.06 14.04
N HIS A 224 2.97 -9.25 12.80
CA HIS A 224 1.61 -8.93 12.36
C HIS A 224 0.71 -10.18 12.35
N ASP A 225 -0.59 -9.95 12.47
CA ASP A 225 -1.63 -10.98 12.44
C ASP A 225 -2.13 -11.20 11.00
N ILE A 226 -2.17 -10.14 10.18
CA ILE A 226 -2.55 -10.18 8.76
C ILE A 226 -1.41 -9.63 7.91
N TYR A 227 -1.05 -10.36 6.86
CA TYR A 227 -0.15 -9.94 5.78
C TYR A 227 -0.95 -10.03 4.49
N VAL A 228 -1.25 -8.90 3.85
CA VAL A 228 -2.17 -8.84 2.71
C VAL A 228 -1.61 -7.99 1.57
N GLY A 229 -1.75 -8.45 0.33
CA GLY A 229 -1.39 -7.66 -0.85
C GLY A 229 -2.12 -8.04 -2.13
N GLY A 230 -1.95 -7.22 -3.17
CA GLY A 230 -2.56 -7.31 -4.51
C GLY A 230 -1.49 -7.43 -5.61
N HIS A 231 -1.54 -6.58 -6.64
CA HIS A 231 -0.57 -6.42 -7.72
C HIS A 231 -0.53 -7.52 -8.80
N ILE A 232 -0.53 -8.80 -8.41
CA ILE A 232 -0.28 -9.90 -9.35
C ILE A 232 -1.54 -10.56 -9.93
N HIS A 233 -2.71 -9.97 -9.70
CA HIS A 233 -3.99 -10.38 -10.30
C HIS A 233 -4.33 -11.87 -10.10
N SER A 234 -3.96 -12.39 -8.93
CA SER A 234 -4.16 -13.79 -8.56
C SER A 234 -4.51 -13.85 -7.09
N ALA A 235 -5.20 -14.90 -6.66
CA ALA A 235 -5.61 -15.10 -5.28
C ALA A 235 -4.75 -16.19 -4.60
N GLY A 236 -4.57 -16.07 -3.28
CA GLY A 236 -3.85 -17.08 -2.49
C GLY A 236 -3.94 -16.83 -0.99
N TYR A 237 -4.19 -17.89 -0.21
CA TYR A 237 -4.35 -17.77 1.24
C TYR A 237 -3.57 -18.85 1.99
N THR A 238 -2.97 -18.45 3.11
CA THR A 238 -2.31 -19.37 4.04
C THR A 238 -2.57 -18.90 5.47
N LEU A 239 -3.10 -19.82 6.28
CA LEU A 239 -3.09 -19.71 7.74
C LEU A 239 -1.84 -20.42 8.26
N GLY A 240 -1.01 -19.71 9.01
CA GLY A 240 0.18 -20.27 9.65
C GLY A 240 0.27 -19.90 11.12
N ALA A 241 1.27 -20.44 11.80
CA ALA A 241 1.61 -20.09 13.17
C ALA A 241 2.99 -19.42 13.22
N HIS A 242 3.15 -18.43 14.09
CA HIS A 242 4.45 -17.82 14.33
C HIS A 242 5.33 -18.79 15.14
N PRO A 243 6.59 -19.06 14.72
CA PRO A 243 7.48 -19.94 15.47
C PRO A 243 7.64 -19.50 16.93
N GLY A 244 7.38 -20.39 17.87
CA GLY A 244 7.52 -20.12 19.31
C GLY A 244 6.46 -19.20 19.92
N ALA A 245 5.42 -18.81 19.17
CA ALA A 245 4.31 -18.01 19.67
C ALA A 245 2.97 -18.74 19.52
N GLU A 246 2.10 -18.63 20.54
CA GLU A 246 0.70 -19.07 20.46
C GLU A 246 -0.15 -18.07 19.64
N ARG A 247 0.35 -17.66 18.47
CA ARG A 247 -0.29 -16.69 17.57
C ARG A 247 -0.30 -17.22 16.14
N ALA A 248 -1.46 -17.08 15.51
CA ALA A 248 -1.62 -17.34 14.09
C ALA A 248 -1.26 -16.11 13.26
N PHE A 249 -0.90 -16.32 12.00
CA PHE A 249 -0.85 -15.29 10.98
C PHE A 249 -1.69 -15.70 9.77
N HIS A 250 -2.21 -14.70 9.07
CA HIS A 250 -2.93 -14.85 7.82
C HIS A 250 -2.13 -14.18 6.72
N ALA A 251 -1.70 -14.94 5.72
CA ALA A 251 -1.02 -14.42 4.54
C ALA A 251 -1.95 -14.50 3.34
N VAL A 252 -2.32 -13.35 2.78
CA VAL A 252 -3.35 -13.19 1.76
C VAL A 252 -2.77 -12.47 0.55
N GLN A 253 -3.02 -13.03 -0.61
CA GLN A 253 -2.84 -12.42 -1.91
C GLN A 253 -4.24 -12.26 -2.48
N VAL A 254 -4.65 -11.02 -2.73
CA VAL A 254 -5.95 -10.67 -3.27
C VAL A 254 -5.85 -10.62 -4.79
N GLY A 255 -6.90 -11.09 -5.45
CA GLY A 255 -7.07 -10.99 -6.88
C GLY A 255 -7.40 -9.57 -7.35
N THR A 256 -7.91 -9.46 -8.57
CA THR A 256 -8.19 -8.18 -9.26
C THR A 256 -9.62 -8.13 -9.77
N TYR A 257 -10.18 -6.94 -9.93
CA TYR A 257 -11.42 -6.77 -10.69
C TYR A 257 -11.18 -6.72 -12.20
N LYS A 258 -9.93 -6.60 -12.66
CA LYS A 258 -9.52 -6.71 -14.07
C LYS A 258 -9.46 -8.17 -14.51
N GLU A 259 -10.62 -8.77 -14.72
CA GLU A 259 -10.74 -10.19 -15.09
C GLU A 259 -10.23 -10.50 -16.49
N ILE A 260 -10.32 -9.55 -17.42
CA ILE A 260 -9.77 -9.69 -18.78
C ILE A 260 -8.46 -8.91 -18.85
N ASP A 261 -7.34 -9.65 -18.89
CA ASP A 261 -6.00 -9.07 -18.85
C ASP A 261 -5.12 -9.57 -20.01
N SER A 262 -5.19 -8.87 -21.14
CA SER A 262 -4.42 -9.19 -22.35
C SER A 262 -2.90 -9.19 -22.13
N PHE A 263 -2.41 -8.43 -21.14
CA PHE A 263 -1.00 -8.48 -20.75
C PHE A 263 -0.67 -9.79 -20.03
N GLY A 264 -1.53 -10.21 -19.08
CA GLY A 264 -1.46 -11.50 -18.41
C GLY A 264 -1.44 -12.66 -19.41
N ASP A 265 -2.32 -12.64 -20.40
CA ASP A 265 -2.36 -13.62 -21.49
C ASP A 265 -1.04 -13.66 -22.28
N THR A 266 -0.49 -12.49 -22.59
CA THR A 266 0.76 -12.35 -23.35
C THR A 266 1.95 -12.99 -22.62
N ILE A 267 1.99 -12.90 -21.28
CA ILE A 267 3.06 -13.49 -20.46
C ILE A 267 2.74 -14.92 -20.00
N GLY A 268 1.60 -15.47 -20.41
CA GLY A 268 1.16 -16.81 -20.01
C GLY A 268 0.83 -16.94 -18.53
N ALA A 269 0.32 -15.87 -17.90
CA ALA A 269 -0.14 -15.93 -16.53
C ALA A 269 -1.41 -16.79 -16.43
N GLU A 270 -1.42 -17.73 -15.49
CA GLU A 270 -2.62 -18.51 -15.19
C GLU A 270 -3.67 -17.63 -14.49
N ASN A 271 -4.93 -17.75 -14.91
CA ASN A 271 -6.03 -17.10 -14.21
C ASN A 271 -6.32 -17.82 -12.89
N LEU A 272 -5.72 -17.33 -11.80
CA LEU A 272 -5.96 -17.78 -10.43
C LEU A 272 -6.73 -16.72 -9.63
N ASN A 273 -7.61 -15.95 -10.27
CA ASN A 273 -8.34 -14.84 -9.68
C ASN A 273 -9.58 -15.30 -8.87
N LEU A 274 -9.37 -16.09 -7.81
CA LEU A 274 -10.45 -16.76 -7.08
C LEU A 274 -11.35 -15.81 -6.26
N TYR A 275 -10.80 -14.68 -5.78
CA TYR A 275 -11.53 -13.68 -4.98
C TYR A 275 -10.88 -12.29 -5.11
N THR A 276 -11.70 -11.24 -5.08
CA THR A 276 -11.29 -9.85 -5.34
C THR A 276 -11.47 -8.92 -4.14
N CYS A 277 -12.31 -9.31 -3.17
CA CYS A 277 -12.54 -8.58 -1.93
C CYS A 277 -12.78 -9.51 -0.73
N PRO A 278 -11.76 -10.26 -0.27
CA PRO A 278 -11.88 -11.07 0.93
C PRO A 278 -12.01 -10.17 2.17
N VAL A 279 -12.76 -10.64 3.17
CA VAL A 279 -13.08 -9.91 4.39
C VAL A 279 -12.50 -10.61 5.60
N ALA A 280 -11.66 -9.90 6.36
CA ALA A 280 -11.22 -10.34 7.67
C ALA A 280 -12.28 -9.98 8.71
N LEU A 281 -12.88 -10.99 9.33
CA LEU A 281 -13.78 -10.85 10.46
C LEU A 281 -12.97 -10.96 11.76
N ILE A 282 -12.89 -9.87 12.49
CA ILE A 282 -12.04 -9.70 13.66
C ILE A 282 -12.93 -9.64 14.91
N ASP A 283 -12.78 -10.62 15.79
CA ASP A 283 -13.45 -10.65 17.10
C ASP A 283 -12.45 -10.33 18.20
N PRO A 284 -12.42 -9.08 18.71
CA PRO A 284 -11.44 -8.68 19.71
C PRO A 284 -11.60 -9.42 21.05
N TYR A 285 -12.76 -10.05 21.30
CA TYR A 285 -13.05 -10.80 22.52
C TYR A 285 -12.81 -12.31 22.40
N ALA A 286 -12.40 -12.78 21.21
CA ALA A 286 -12.12 -14.20 20.99
C ALA A 286 -10.99 -14.72 21.89
N ARG A 287 -11.24 -15.83 22.59
CA ARG A 287 -10.27 -16.44 23.51
C ARG A 287 -9.17 -17.27 22.82
N SER A 288 -9.40 -17.68 21.56
CA SER A 288 -8.46 -18.48 20.78
C SER A 288 -7.87 -17.64 19.63
N PRO A 289 -6.57 -17.80 19.31
CA PRO A 289 -5.96 -17.18 18.13
C PRO A 289 -6.69 -17.49 16.82
N LEU A 290 -7.25 -18.71 16.68
CA LEU A 290 -7.99 -19.12 15.48
C LEU A 290 -9.35 -18.42 15.34
N ASN A 291 -9.91 -17.97 16.46
CA ASN A 291 -11.19 -17.27 16.50
C ASN A 291 -11.02 -15.75 16.47
N PHE A 292 -9.80 -15.25 16.67
CA PHE A 292 -9.50 -13.83 16.65
C PHE A 292 -9.74 -13.23 15.26
N ILE A 293 -9.30 -13.93 14.22
CA ILE A 293 -9.44 -13.52 12.83
C ILE A 293 -9.97 -14.70 12.04
N ARG A 294 -11.08 -14.49 11.33
CA ARG A 294 -11.64 -15.43 10.36
C ARG A 294 -11.73 -14.74 9.02
N TRP A 295 -11.71 -15.51 7.94
CA TRP A 295 -11.84 -14.99 6.60
C TRP A 295 -13.11 -15.50 5.95
N GLU A 296 -13.85 -14.59 5.34
CA GLU A 296 -14.86 -14.91 4.34
C GLU A 296 -14.34 -14.34 3.01
N PHE A 297 -14.25 -15.17 1.97
CA PHE A 297 -13.66 -14.77 0.68
C PHE A 297 -14.69 -14.16 -0.28
N ASP A 298 -15.95 -14.12 0.15
CA ASP A 298 -17.08 -13.48 -0.50
C ASP A 298 -17.62 -12.38 0.45
N PRO A 299 -17.63 -11.10 0.04
CA PRO A 299 -18.09 -10.01 0.89
C PRO A 299 -19.59 -10.08 1.21
N GLU A 300 -20.42 -10.72 0.39
CA GLU A 300 -21.85 -10.91 0.68
C GLU A 300 -22.03 -11.84 1.89
N GLN A 301 -21.36 -13.00 1.87
CA GLN A 301 -21.34 -13.94 2.99
C GLN A 301 -20.69 -13.34 4.25
N ALA A 302 -19.70 -12.46 4.07
CA ALA A 302 -19.05 -11.78 5.18
C ALA A 302 -20.02 -10.89 5.96
N VAL A 303 -20.97 -10.23 5.29
CA VAL A 303 -22.00 -9.41 5.95
C VAL A 303 -22.87 -10.26 6.86
N ASP A 304 -23.38 -11.38 6.33
CA ASP A 304 -24.23 -12.29 7.09
C ASP A 304 -23.50 -12.87 8.30
N ARG A 305 -22.24 -13.28 8.11
CA ARG A 305 -21.40 -13.80 9.19
C ARG A 305 -21.12 -12.73 10.24
N LEU A 306 -20.80 -11.51 9.84
CA LEU A 306 -20.53 -10.40 10.76
C LEU A 306 -21.78 -10.06 11.59
N ALA A 307 -22.95 -9.96 10.94
CA ALA A 307 -24.21 -9.72 11.63
C ALA A 307 -24.50 -10.79 12.69
N TRP A 308 -24.26 -12.06 12.36
CA TRP A 308 -24.36 -13.17 13.32
C TRP A 308 -23.36 -13.04 14.47
N MET A 309 -22.09 -12.70 14.18
CA MET A 309 -21.04 -12.52 15.20
C MET A 309 -21.40 -11.38 16.17
N ARG A 310 -21.86 -10.24 15.66
CA ARG A 310 -22.29 -9.09 16.47
C ARG A 310 -23.49 -9.42 17.34
N LYS A 311 -24.51 -10.09 16.78
CA LYS A 311 -25.69 -10.56 17.55
C LYS A 311 -25.31 -11.51 18.69
N ARG A 312 -24.40 -12.45 18.44
CA ARG A 312 -23.94 -13.38 19.48
C ARG A 312 -23.16 -12.67 20.58
N TRP A 313 -22.31 -11.71 20.22
CA TRP A 313 -21.57 -10.91 21.18
C TRP A 313 -22.50 -10.08 22.08
N SER A 314 -23.50 -9.40 21.51
CA SER A 314 -24.47 -8.61 22.29
C SER A 314 -25.33 -9.47 23.23
N GLN A 315 -25.70 -10.68 22.80
CA GLN A 315 -26.43 -11.63 23.64
C GLN A 315 -25.60 -12.09 24.85
N ASN A 316 -24.30 -12.38 24.64
CA ASN A 316 -23.41 -12.78 25.74
C ASN A 316 -23.24 -11.65 26.77
N LEU A 317 -23.11 -10.40 26.32
CA LEU A 317 -23.06 -9.22 27.21
C LEU A 317 -24.31 -9.09 28.07
N SER A 318 -25.49 -9.38 27.50
CA SER A 318 -26.77 -9.27 28.20
C SER A 318 -27.00 -10.42 29.20
N SER A 319 -26.26 -11.52 29.09
CA SER A 319 -26.33 -12.65 30.02
C SER A 319 -25.35 -12.56 31.19
N GLU A 320 -24.37 -11.65 31.11
CA GLU A 320 -23.37 -11.41 32.16
C GLU A 320 -23.69 -10.19 33.05
N GLY A 321 -24.72 -9.39 32.70
CA GLY A 321 -25.22 -8.25 33.48
C GLY A 321 -26.58 -8.52 34.12
#